data_AF-A0A1V5VSX0-F1
#
_entry.id   AF-A0A1V5VSX0-F1
#
_cell.length_a   1.000
_cell.length_b   1.000
_cell.length_c   1.000
_cell.angle_alpha   90.00
_cell.angle_beta   90.00
_cell.angle_gamma   90.00
#
_symmetry.space_group_name_H-M   'P 1'
#
loop_
_entity.id
_entity.type
_entity.pdbx_description
1 polymer ?
#
loop_
_entity_poly.entity_id
_entity_poly.type
_entity_poly.pdbx_seq_one_letter_code
_entity_poly.pdbx_strand_id
1 'polypeptide(L)' 'MTVKELIEILSQYDPETEVMGMVTDPTDWTYKVDIQSVEYDNPLDDGDGDDGDIDDDTFNEDGEYVGPKVVLINLGIV' A
#
# COMPACT_ATOMS: atom_id res chain seq x y z
N MET A 1 -5.11 -4.53 16.15
CA MET A 1 -6.35 -4.68 15.36
C MET A 1 -6.83 -6.12 15.45
N THR A 2 -8.14 -6.35 15.56
CA THR A 2 -8.75 -7.70 15.51
C THR A 2 -9.18 -8.07 14.09
N VAL A 3 -9.44 -9.36 13.84
CA VAL A 3 -9.97 -9.85 12.55
C VAL A 3 -11.28 -9.16 12.19
N LYS A 4 -12.17 -8.95 13.18
CA LYS A 4 -13.46 -8.32 12.96
C LYS A 4 -13.30 -6.86 12.50
N GLU A 5 -12.46 -6.10 13.20
CA GLU A 5 -12.20 -4.69 12.86
C GLU A 5 -11.56 -4.57 11.46
N LEU A 6 -10.63 -5.46 11.12
CA LEU A 6 -10.02 -5.47 9.78
C LEU A 6 -11.05 -5.77 8.69
N ILE A 7 -11.94 -6.75 8.89
CA ILE A 7 -13.02 -7.05 7.94
C ILE A 7 -13.96 -5.85 7.79
N GLU A 8 -14.35 -5.20 8.89
CA GLU A 8 -15.23 -4.02 8.87
C GLU A 8 -14.59 -2.85 8.08
N ILE A 9 -13.28 -2.66 8.20
CA ILE A 9 -12.53 -1.67 7.40
C ILE A 9 -12.51 -2.09 5.92
N LEU A 10 -12.06 -3.31 5.62
CA LEU A 10 -11.89 -3.77 4.24
C LEU A 10 -13.21 -3.89 3.46
N SER A 11 -14.31 -4.16 4.15
CA SER A 11 -15.65 -4.26 3.55
C SER A 11 -16.17 -2.95 2.95
N GLN A 12 -15.48 -1.83 3.17
CA GLN A 12 -15.83 -0.52 2.63
C GLN A 12 -15.27 -0.29 1.21
N TYR A 13 -14.28 -1.09 0.79
CA TYR A 13 -13.65 -0.99 -0.52
C TYR A 13 -14.28 -1.96 -1.53
N ASP A 14 -13.99 -1.75 -2.82
CA ASP A 14 -14.38 -2.71 -3.85
C ASP A 14 -13.65 -4.05 -3.57
N PRO A 15 -14.37 -5.19 -3.52
CA PRO A 15 -13.78 -6.49 -3.19
C PRO A 15 -12.71 -6.98 -4.17
N GLU A 16 -12.65 -6.42 -5.38
CA GLU A 16 -11.60 -6.72 -6.36
C GLU A 16 -10.41 -5.74 -6.28
N THR A 17 -10.42 -4.79 -5.34
CA THR A 17 -9.30 -3.88 -5.09
C THR A 17 -8.11 -4.65 -4.53
N GLU A 18 -6.93 -4.42 -5.11
CA GLU A 18 -5.68 -4.99 -4.60
C GLU A 18 -5.32 -4.43 -3.21
N VAL A 19 -4.75 -5.30 -2.37
CA VAL A 19 -4.32 -4.98 -1.01
C VAL A 19 -2.81 -5.18 -0.92
N MET A 20 -2.08 -4.14 -0.50
CA MET A 20 -0.63 -4.17 -0.35
C MET A 20 -0.22 -3.85 1.09
N GLY A 21 0.91 -4.41 1.53
CA GLY A 21 1.53 -4.06 2.82
C GLY A 21 2.65 -3.08 2.60
N MET A 22 2.65 -1.96 3.33
CA MET A 22 3.75 -1.00 3.32
C MET A 22 4.53 -1.06 4.62
N VAL A 23 5.86 -1.05 4.48
CA VAL A 23 6.82 -1.18 5.56
C VAL A 23 8.00 -0.27 5.30
N THR A 24 8.48 0.40 6.34
CA THR A 24 9.75 1.11 6.29
C THR A 24 10.75 0.36 7.16
N ASP A 25 11.35 -0.72 6.63
CA ASP A 25 12.40 -1.49 7.32
C ASP A 25 13.63 -1.65 6.41
N PRO A 26 14.81 -1.09 6.77
CA PRO A 26 16.06 -1.29 6.04
C PRO A 26 16.78 -2.60 6.37
N THR A 27 16.21 -3.44 7.24
CA THR A 27 16.79 -4.67 7.76
C THR A 27 16.04 -5.90 7.22
N ASP A 28 16.78 -6.89 6.72
CA ASP A 28 16.24 -8.09 6.08
C ASP A 28 15.77 -9.14 7.12
N TRP A 29 15.06 -8.70 8.17
CA TRP A 29 14.64 -9.56 9.28
C TRP A 29 13.12 -9.73 9.28
N THR A 30 12.64 -10.97 9.42
CA THR A 30 11.20 -11.23 9.56
C THR A 30 10.75 -10.95 10.99
N TYR A 31 10.03 -9.86 11.21
CA TYR A 31 9.44 -9.51 12.50
C TYR A 31 7.89 -9.50 12.40
N LYS A 32 7.21 -9.54 13.55
CA LYS A 32 5.74 -9.44 13.63
C LYS A 32 5.38 -8.09 14.23
N VAL A 33 4.59 -7.30 13.51
CA VAL A 33 4.07 -6.00 13.99
C VAL A 33 2.55 -5.94 13.92
N ASP A 34 2.03 -5.01 14.71
CA ASP A 34 0.65 -4.58 14.61
C ASP A 34 0.43 -3.68 13.39
N ILE A 35 -0.70 -3.86 12.72
CA ILE A 35 -1.20 -2.92 11.71
C ILE A 35 -1.43 -1.56 12.35
N GLN A 36 -0.80 -0.52 11.79
CA GLN A 36 -0.90 0.86 12.26
C GLN A 36 -2.08 1.61 11.61
N SER A 37 -2.25 1.47 10.29
CA SER A 37 -3.34 2.11 9.53
C SER A 37 -3.69 1.31 8.27
N VAL A 38 -4.87 1.62 7.71
CA VAL A 38 -5.36 1.11 6.42
C VAL A 38 -5.85 2.30 5.61
N GLU A 39 -5.33 2.47 4.40
CA GLU A 39 -5.50 3.67 3.58
C GLU A 39 -5.79 3.29 2.11
N TYR A 40 -6.39 4.19 1.33
CA TYR A 40 -6.67 3.95 -0.09
C TYR A 40 -5.92 4.95 -0.94
N ASP A 41 -4.79 4.52 -1.49
CA ASP A 41 -3.89 5.40 -2.22
C ASP A 41 -3.14 4.73 -3.37
N ASN A 42 -2.27 5.49 -4.02
CA ASN A 42 -1.38 4.99 -5.05
C ASN A 42 -0.38 3.96 -4.47
N PRO A 43 0.07 3.00 -5.28
CA PRO A 43 1.00 1.96 -4.85
C PRO A 43 2.48 2.40 -4.86
N LEU A 44 2.78 3.65 -5.23
CA LEU A 44 4.14 4.16 -5.34
C LEU A 44 4.66 4.55 -3.95
N ASP A 45 5.95 4.35 -3.71
CA ASP A 45 6.60 4.91 -2.52
C ASP A 45 7.02 6.36 -2.82
N ASP A 46 6.95 7.24 -1.81
CA ASP A 46 7.43 8.63 -1.93
C ASP A 46 8.99 8.70 -1.95
N GLY A 47 9.66 7.55 -1.88
CA GLY A 47 11.12 7.41 -1.85
C GLY A 47 11.73 7.02 -3.21
N ASP A 48 13.04 7.24 -3.36
CA ASP A 48 13.84 6.84 -4.54
C ASP A 48 14.02 5.30 -4.66
N GLY A 49 12.98 4.52 -4.30
CA GLY A 49 12.91 3.09 -4.53
C GLY A 49 12.72 2.83 -6.01
N ASP A 50 13.35 1.76 -6.51
CA ASP A 50 13.07 1.25 -7.85
C ASP A 50 11.61 0.77 -7.83
N ASP A 51 10.68 1.61 -8.31
CA ASP A 51 9.26 1.31 -8.57
C ASP A 51 9.14 0.32 -9.75
N GLY A 52 9.95 -0.74 -9.68
CA GLY A 52 10.15 -1.73 -10.71
C GLY A 52 8.81 -2.35 -11.06
N ASP A 53 8.45 -2.19 -12.33
CA ASP A 53 7.29 -2.77 -13.03
C ASP A 53 5.98 -1.94 -13.04
N ILE A 54 6.00 -0.65 -12.68
CA ILE A 54 4.84 0.21 -12.94
C ILE A 54 4.84 0.68 -14.41
N ASP A 55 3.75 0.38 -15.11
CA ASP A 55 3.59 0.69 -16.54
C ASP A 55 3.59 2.20 -16.77
N ASP A 56 4.34 2.67 -17.77
CA ASP A 56 4.41 4.08 -18.18
C ASP A 56 3.00 4.65 -18.48
N ASP A 57 2.06 3.81 -18.89
CA ASP A 57 0.65 4.18 -19.14
C ASP A 57 -0.11 4.61 -17.87
N THR A 58 0.47 4.42 -16.68
CA THR A 58 -0.12 4.83 -15.40
C THR A 58 0.23 6.25 -15.00
N PHE A 59 0.99 6.99 -15.81
CA PHE A 59 1.30 8.40 -15.59
C PHE A 59 0.66 9.29 -16.67
N ASN A 60 0.22 10.48 -16.28
CA ASN A 60 -0.25 11.49 -17.24
C ASN A 60 0.92 12.25 -17.89
N GLU A 61 0.62 13.15 -18.83
CA GLU A 61 1.63 13.95 -19.55
C GLU A 61 2.44 14.89 -18.62
N ASP A 62 1.92 15.18 -17.42
CA ASP A 62 2.58 16.01 -16.40
C ASP A 62 3.43 15.17 -15.42
N GLY A 63 3.46 13.84 -15.59
CA GLY A 63 4.20 12.91 -14.73
C GLY A 63 3.49 12.56 -13.42
N GLU A 64 2.20 12.86 -13.28
CA GLU A 64 1.41 12.46 -12.11
C GLU A 64 0.83 11.06 -12.30
N TYR A 65 0.84 10.26 -11.23
CA TYR A 65 0.25 8.93 -11.23
C TYR A 65 -1.29 9.00 -11.36
N VAL A 66 -1.81 8.32 -12.39
CA VAL A 66 -3.23 8.18 -12.72
C VAL A 66 -3.70 6.72 -12.77
N GLY A 67 -2.84 5.78 -12.34
CA GLY A 67 -3.15 4.36 -12.27
C GLY A 67 -4.17 4.00 -11.16
N PRO A 68 -4.52 2.71 -11.05
CA PRO A 68 -5.47 2.23 -10.06
C PRO A 68 -4.93 2.42 -8.63
N LYS A 69 -5.80 2.89 -7.73
CA LYS A 69 -5.49 2.94 -6.31
C LYS A 69 -5.66 1.57 -5.65
N VAL A 70 -4.87 1.32 -4.62
CA VAL A 70 -4.84 0.09 -3.84
C VAL A 70 -5.17 0.37 -2.38
N VAL A 71 -5.55 -0.67 -1.64
CA VAL A 71 -5.67 -0.58 -0.18
C VAL A 71 -4.29 -0.86 0.44
N LEU A 72 -3.71 0.16 1.06
CA LEU A 72 -2.42 0.08 1.74
C LEU A 72 -2.62 -0.26 3.21
N ILE A 73 -1.94 -1.31 3.68
CA ILE A 73 -1.86 -1.67 5.10
C ILE A 73 -0.50 -1.21 5.64
N ASN A 74 -0.52 -0.18 6.49
CA ASN A 74 0.67 0.35 7.14
C ASN A 74 1.11 -0.55 8.30
N LEU A 75 2.34 -1.04 8.24
CA LEU A 75 2.96 -1.85 9.29
C LEU A 75 3.91 -1.03 10.19
N GLY A 76 4.15 0.24 9.85
CA GLY A 76 5.02 1.16 10.58
C GLY A 76 6.48 1.10 10.13
N ILE A 77 7.33 1.77 10.91
CA ILE A 77 8.79 1.66 10.83
C ILE A 77 9.22 0.48 11.68
N VAL A 78 10.10 -0.37 11.14
CA VAL A 78 10.79 -1.40 11.93
C VAL A 78 12.29 -1.28 11.87
#